data_AF-A0A2D4YAA8-F1
#
_entry.id   AF-A0A2D4YAA8-F1
#
_cell.length_a   1.000
_cell.length_b   1.000
_cell.length_c   1.000
_cell.angle_alpha   90.00
_cell.angle_beta   90.00
_cell.angle_gamma   90.00
#
_symmetry.space_group_name_H-M   'P 1'
#
loop_
_entity.id
_entity.type
_entity.pdbx_description
1 polymer ?
#
loop_
_entity_poly.entity_id
_entity_poly.type
_entity_poly.pdbx_seq_one_letter_code
_entity_poly.pdbx_strand_id
1 'polypeptide(L)'
;MEDTIFLYPWTPLVKAKKSFNLFGYGSLINQYSSKEAISNSVALEPVMGYGVKRILNYDPDENVRSRAIYQDPDRGNEYFGVFNLDYTGDYKNKVNGVMRKVEVEDFDNLVKREVGYSLVKIQCQDFNNSKAPLVEAYTLVAPLNFNGRQLVNNELLPNVPYYKVCRDGAKHVSEQFLEVWLDTSFLGNGKNVRDWEKEEGLIF
;
A
#
# COMPACT_ATOMS: atom_id res chain seq x y z
N MET A 1 1.41 22.74 -14.37
CA MET A 1 1.54 21.28 -14.15
C MET A 1 0.55 20.95 -13.06
N GLU A 2 -0.38 20.02 -13.29
CA GLU A 2 -1.23 19.55 -12.19
C GLU A 2 -0.35 18.92 -11.11
N ASP A 3 -0.68 19.20 -9.83
CA ASP A 3 0.03 18.61 -8.71
C ASP A 3 -0.17 17.09 -8.71
N THR A 4 0.92 16.35 -8.89
CA THR A 4 0.93 14.88 -8.82
C THR A 4 0.91 14.38 -7.39
N ILE A 5 1.30 15.22 -6.43
CA ILE A 5 1.46 14.86 -5.03
C ILE A 5 0.67 15.83 -4.16
N PHE A 6 -0.20 15.29 -3.32
CA PHE A 6 -0.97 16.00 -2.31
C PHE A 6 -0.39 15.61 -0.96
N LEU A 7 0.24 16.56 -0.28
CA LEU A 7 0.80 16.33 1.04
C LEU A 7 -0.30 16.17 2.08
N TYR A 8 -0.09 15.32 3.08
CA TYR A 8 -0.99 15.19 4.23
C TYR A 8 -1.30 16.57 4.84
N PRO A 9 -2.55 16.91 5.19
CA PRO A 9 -3.77 16.06 5.20
C PRO A 9 -4.61 16.16 3.91
N TRP A 10 -3.98 16.44 2.76
CA TRP A 10 -4.60 16.49 1.43
C TRP A 10 -5.73 17.50 1.28
N THR A 11 -5.75 18.54 2.11
CA THR A 11 -6.79 19.59 2.13
C THR A 11 -7.19 20.10 0.74
N PRO A 12 -6.27 20.35 -0.21
CA PRO A 12 -6.65 20.78 -1.55
C PRO A 12 -7.50 19.74 -2.30
N LEU A 13 -7.14 18.45 -2.22
CA LEU A 13 -7.83 17.36 -2.91
C LEU A 13 -9.23 17.15 -2.36
N VAL A 14 -9.35 17.03 -1.03
CA VAL A 14 -10.63 16.74 -0.35
C VAL A 14 -11.63 17.87 -0.50
N LYS A 15 -11.17 19.13 -0.64
CA LYS A 15 -12.04 20.27 -0.95
C LYS A 15 -12.50 20.31 -2.40
N ALA A 16 -11.68 19.80 -3.33
CA ALA A 16 -11.93 19.91 -4.77
C ALA A 16 -12.75 18.75 -5.34
N LYS A 17 -12.79 17.59 -4.68
CA LYS A 17 -13.43 16.37 -5.19
C LYS A 17 -14.58 15.91 -4.30
N LYS A 18 -15.62 15.33 -4.92
CA LYS A 18 -16.70 14.61 -4.20
C LYS A 18 -16.38 13.14 -3.98
N SER A 19 -15.47 12.60 -4.78
CA SER A 19 -15.00 11.22 -4.69
C SER A 19 -13.68 11.07 -5.43
N PHE A 20 -12.90 10.03 -5.12
CA PHE A 20 -11.74 9.64 -5.92
C PHE A 20 -11.49 8.13 -5.85
N ASN A 21 -10.77 7.59 -6.83
CA ASN A 21 -10.30 6.21 -6.81
C ASN A 21 -9.03 6.11 -5.97
N LEU A 22 -9.02 5.25 -4.96
CA LEU A 22 -7.87 4.92 -4.13
C LEU A 22 -7.32 3.56 -4.55
N PHE A 23 -6.04 3.51 -4.87
CA PHE A 23 -5.27 2.29 -5.09
C PHE A 23 -4.62 1.83 -3.77
N GLY A 24 -5.09 0.70 -3.25
CA GLY A 24 -4.54 0.01 -2.09
C GLY A 24 -3.58 -1.11 -2.47
N TYR A 25 -2.43 -1.20 -1.79
CA TYR A 25 -1.32 -2.10 -2.17
C TYR A 25 -0.75 -2.96 -1.04
N GLY A 26 -1.03 -2.60 0.21
CA GLY A 26 -0.62 -3.32 1.42
C GLY A 26 -1.83 -3.97 2.09
N SER A 27 -2.03 -3.68 3.38
CA SER A 27 -3.17 -4.23 4.14
C SER A 27 -4.53 -3.93 3.51
N LEU A 28 -4.68 -2.81 2.79
CA LEU A 28 -5.91 -2.43 2.07
C LEU A 28 -6.37 -3.44 1.01
N ILE A 29 -5.49 -4.35 0.55
CA ILE A 29 -5.87 -5.49 -0.29
C ILE A 29 -6.83 -6.42 0.46
N ASN A 30 -6.65 -6.55 1.78
CA ASN A 30 -7.55 -7.31 2.63
C ASN A 30 -8.87 -6.54 2.84
N GLN A 31 -9.99 -7.14 2.44
CA GLN A 31 -11.31 -6.50 2.52
C GLN A 31 -11.72 -6.15 3.96
N TYR A 32 -11.29 -6.92 4.95
CA TYR A 32 -11.63 -6.70 6.35
C TYR A 32 -10.90 -5.48 6.93
N SER A 33 -9.63 -5.28 6.56
CA SER A 33 -8.84 -4.14 7.04
C SER A 33 -9.33 -2.79 6.48
N SER A 34 -10.04 -2.81 5.35
CA SER A 34 -10.41 -1.62 4.57
C SER A 34 -11.85 -1.16 4.83
N LYS A 35 -12.75 -2.07 5.25
CA LYS A 35 -14.16 -1.76 5.53
C LYS A 35 -14.37 -0.74 6.64
N GLU A 36 -13.48 -0.67 7.63
CA GLU A 36 -13.60 0.29 8.73
C GLU A 36 -13.34 1.75 8.30
N ALA A 37 -12.59 1.96 7.21
CA ALA A 37 -12.24 3.30 6.73
C ALA A 37 -12.98 3.73 5.46
N ILE A 38 -13.48 2.76 4.68
CA ILE A 38 -14.21 3.00 3.44
C ILE A 38 -15.46 2.12 3.48
N SER A 39 -16.55 2.63 4.06
CA SER A 39 -17.73 1.82 4.38
C SER A 39 -18.61 1.55 3.15
N ASN A 40 -18.59 2.45 2.16
CA ASN A 40 -19.52 2.42 1.03
C ASN A 40 -18.97 1.71 -0.22
N SER A 41 -17.68 1.37 -0.24
CA SER A 41 -17.07 0.62 -1.35
C SER A 41 -17.23 -0.88 -1.13
N VAL A 42 -18.23 -1.47 -1.81
CA VAL A 42 -18.62 -2.88 -1.63
C VAL A 42 -17.66 -3.84 -2.33
N ALA A 43 -17.13 -3.46 -3.50
CA ALA A 43 -16.27 -4.32 -4.33
C ALA A 43 -14.81 -3.83 -4.34
N LEU A 44 -13.89 -4.78 -4.18
CA LEU A 44 -12.47 -4.60 -4.45
C LEU A 44 -12.24 -4.87 -5.93
N GLU A 45 -11.78 -3.88 -6.68
CA GLU A 45 -11.46 -4.04 -8.11
C GLU A 45 -9.96 -4.32 -8.29
N PRO A 46 -9.55 -5.52 -8.74
CA PRO A 46 -8.13 -5.81 -8.96
C PRO A 46 -7.59 -4.98 -10.12
N VAL A 47 -6.49 -4.26 -9.89
CA VAL A 47 -5.89 -3.37 -10.89
C VAL A 47 -4.37 -3.42 -10.87
N MET A 48 -3.75 -3.03 -11.98
CA MET A 48 -2.33 -2.69 -12.09
C MET A 48 -2.16 -1.18 -11.91
N GLY A 49 -1.34 -0.75 -10.95
CA GLY A 49 -0.90 0.64 -10.78
C GLY A 49 0.48 0.88 -11.39
N TYR A 50 0.68 2.04 -12.01
CA TYR A 50 1.89 2.38 -12.75
C TYR A 50 2.64 3.58 -12.14
N GLY A 51 3.96 3.64 -12.37
CA GLY A 51 4.81 4.72 -11.88
C GLY A 51 5.29 4.52 -10.45
N VAL A 52 5.13 3.33 -9.88
CA VAL A 52 5.36 3.06 -8.45
C VAL A 52 6.06 1.72 -8.21
N LYS A 53 6.75 1.58 -7.08
CA LYS A 53 7.35 0.33 -6.59
C LYS A 53 6.85 0.01 -5.18
N ARG A 54 6.53 -1.25 -4.89
CA ARG A 54 6.10 -1.70 -3.57
C ARG A 54 7.28 -2.22 -2.76
N ILE A 55 7.51 -1.60 -1.60
CA ILE A 55 8.71 -1.81 -0.79
C ILE A 55 8.33 -1.98 0.68
N LEU A 56 8.93 -2.95 1.37
CA LEU A 56 8.82 -3.16 2.81
C LEU A 56 9.87 -2.31 3.54
N ASN A 57 9.58 -1.01 3.67
CA ASN A 57 10.47 -0.05 4.31
C ASN A 57 9.73 1.05 5.08
N TYR A 58 8.41 0.96 5.21
CA TYR A 58 7.69 1.87 6.09
C TYR A 58 7.92 1.46 7.54
N ASP A 59 8.26 2.44 8.35
CA ASP A 59 8.39 2.34 9.79
C ASP A 59 7.08 2.86 10.43
N PRO A 60 6.17 1.99 10.90
CA PRO A 60 4.97 2.42 11.61
C PRO A 60 5.32 3.02 12.98
N ASP A 61 4.51 3.98 13.44
CA ASP A 61 4.70 4.54 14.80
C ASP A 61 4.35 3.52 15.89
N GLU A 62 4.69 3.83 17.14
CA GLU A 62 4.45 2.96 18.30
C GLU A 62 2.97 2.57 18.48
N ASN A 63 2.02 3.46 18.15
CA ASN A 63 0.58 3.16 18.26
C ASN A 63 0.13 2.13 17.21
N VAL A 64 0.78 2.12 16.05
CA VAL A 64 0.55 1.10 15.02
C VAL A 64 1.28 -0.19 15.39
N ARG A 65 2.56 -0.10 15.78
CA ARG A 65 3.38 -1.24 16.20
C ARG A 65 2.74 -2.03 17.33
N SER A 66 2.07 -1.38 18.27
CA SER A 66 1.44 -2.03 19.43
C SER A 66 0.22 -2.90 19.09
N ARG A 67 -0.30 -2.87 17.85
CA ARG A 67 -1.48 -3.66 17.47
C ARG A 67 -1.10 -5.12 17.24
N ALA A 68 -1.99 -6.03 17.59
CA ALA A 68 -1.74 -7.48 17.54
C ALA A 68 -1.20 -7.99 16.19
N ILE A 69 -1.63 -7.40 15.06
CA ILE A 69 -1.19 -7.81 13.72
C ILE A 69 0.28 -7.50 13.41
N TYR A 70 0.94 -6.66 14.21
CA TYR A 70 2.36 -6.31 14.05
C TYR A 70 3.23 -6.94 15.14
N GLN A 71 2.64 -7.64 16.10
CA GLN A 71 3.37 -8.28 17.19
C GLN A 71 4.00 -9.59 16.68
N ASP A 72 5.33 -9.64 16.70
CA ASP A 72 6.13 -10.79 16.31
C ASP A 72 7.14 -11.09 17.44
N PRO A 73 6.71 -11.75 18.53
CA PRO A 73 7.53 -11.90 19.74
C PRO A 73 8.79 -12.75 19.53
N ASP A 74 8.85 -13.50 18.43
CA ASP A 74 9.98 -14.34 18.07
C ASP A 74 11.06 -13.57 17.28
N ARG A 75 10.81 -12.32 16.89
CA ARG A 75 11.70 -11.49 16.07
C ARG A 75 12.01 -10.14 16.73
N GLY A 76 13.17 -9.58 16.36
CA GLY A 76 13.67 -8.31 16.90
C GLY A 76 13.01 -7.06 16.32
N ASN A 77 13.40 -5.90 16.85
CA ASN A 77 12.91 -4.58 16.44
C ASN A 77 13.26 -4.18 15.00
N GLU A 78 14.15 -4.92 14.34
CA GLU A 78 14.47 -4.78 12.93
C GLU A 78 13.37 -5.34 12.01
N TYR A 79 12.48 -6.22 12.50
CA TYR A 79 11.37 -6.83 11.75
C TYR A 79 10.06 -6.03 11.85
N PHE A 80 10.13 -4.73 11.57
CA PHE A 80 8.96 -3.83 11.55
C PHE A 80 8.72 -3.15 10.20
N GLY A 81 9.46 -3.53 9.16
CA GLY A 81 9.25 -3.04 7.81
C GLY A 81 7.88 -3.46 7.29
N VAL A 82 7.04 -2.50 6.97
CA VAL A 82 5.73 -2.74 6.35
C VAL A 82 5.65 -2.05 4.99
N PHE A 83 4.61 -2.36 4.23
CA PHE A 83 4.51 -1.88 2.85
C PHE A 83 4.38 -0.36 2.76
N ASN A 84 5.23 0.22 1.92
CA ASN A 84 5.13 1.53 1.31
C ASN A 84 5.03 1.39 -0.21
N LEU A 85 4.65 2.47 -0.88
CA LEU A 85 4.99 2.67 -2.28
C LEU A 85 6.04 3.76 -2.42
N ASP A 86 7.02 3.54 -3.28
CA ASP A 86 7.90 4.57 -3.79
C ASP A 86 7.36 5.09 -5.12
N TYR A 87 7.15 6.40 -5.23
CA TYR A 87 6.69 7.02 -6.48
C TYR A 87 7.88 7.36 -7.38
N THR A 88 7.94 6.68 -8.52
CA THR A 88 9.05 6.79 -9.48
C THR A 88 8.70 7.59 -10.74
N GLY A 89 7.41 7.72 -11.06
CA GLY A 89 6.94 8.31 -12.32
C GLY A 89 7.24 7.49 -13.59
N ASP A 90 8.03 6.41 -13.51
CA ASP A 90 8.37 5.55 -14.63
C ASP A 90 7.32 4.42 -14.77
N TYR A 91 6.61 4.41 -15.90
CA TYR A 91 5.57 3.42 -16.22
C TYR A 91 6.10 1.97 -16.32
N LYS A 92 7.41 1.76 -16.43
CA LYS A 92 8.00 0.42 -16.33
C LYS A 92 7.88 -0.16 -14.92
N ASN A 93 7.83 0.70 -13.90
CA ASN A 93 7.58 0.31 -12.53
C ASN A 93 6.07 0.18 -12.32
N LYS A 94 5.62 -1.04 -12.08
CA LYS A 94 4.21 -1.37 -11.91
C LYS A 94 4.02 -2.37 -10.78
N VAL A 95 2.88 -2.27 -10.12
CA VAL A 95 2.48 -3.15 -9.00
C VAL A 95 1.01 -3.45 -9.17
N ASN A 96 0.57 -4.65 -8.78
CA ASN A 96 -0.85 -4.93 -8.66
C ASN A 96 -1.38 -4.51 -7.27
N GLY A 97 -2.65 -4.16 -7.23
CA GLY A 97 -3.34 -3.77 -6.01
C GLY A 97 -4.84 -3.82 -6.24
N VAL A 98 -5.57 -3.16 -5.36
CA VAL A 98 -7.03 -3.07 -5.43
C VAL A 98 -7.43 -1.61 -5.53
N MET A 99 -8.41 -1.32 -6.37
CA MET A 99 -9.02 -0.01 -6.46
C MET A 99 -10.30 0.00 -5.64
N ARG A 100 -10.51 1.12 -4.95
CA ARG A 100 -11.76 1.44 -4.25
C ARG A 100 -12.15 2.87 -4.54
N LYS A 101 -13.45 3.12 -4.65
CA LYS A 101 -13.97 4.48 -4.68
C LYS A 101 -14.12 5.00 -3.25
N VAL A 102 -13.48 6.13 -2.96
CA VAL A 102 -13.62 6.86 -1.70
C VAL A 102 -14.59 8.01 -1.94
N GLU A 103 -15.70 8.01 -1.25
CA GLU A 103 -16.71 9.08 -1.31
C GLU A 103 -16.42 10.14 -0.25
N VAL A 104 -17.00 11.33 -0.40
CA VAL A 104 -16.75 12.47 0.49
C VAL A 104 -17.07 12.16 1.96
N GLU A 105 -18.03 11.28 2.23
CA GLU A 105 -18.41 10.86 3.58
C GLU A 105 -17.30 10.05 4.28
N ASP A 106 -16.41 9.42 3.52
CA ASP A 106 -15.30 8.62 4.03
C ASP A 106 -14.01 9.45 4.24
N PHE A 107 -13.95 10.69 3.73
CA PHE A 107 -12.71 11.48 3.71
C PHE A 107 -12.11 11.71 5.10
N ASP A 108 -12.94 12.12 6.07
CA ASP A 108 -12.45 12.40 7.43
C ASP A 108 -11.90 11.13 8.11
N ASN A 109 -12.53 9.98 7.89
CA ASN A 109 -12.06 8.71 8.43
C ASN A 109 -10.74 8.28 7.79
N LEU A 110 -10.62 8.45 6.48
CA LEU A 110 -9.40 8.12 5.76
C LEU A 110 -8.23 9.04 6.17
N VAL A 111 -8.46 10.35 6.31
CA VAL A 111 -7.43 11.32 6.75
C VAL A 111 -6.97 11.02 8.18
N LYS A 112 -7.85 10.56 9.07
CA LYS A 112 -7.49 10.14 10.43
C LYS A 112 -6.70 8.84 10.47
N ARG A 113 -6.96 7.92 9.54
CA ARG A 113 -6.30 6.62 9.47
C ARG A 113 -4.89 6.72 8.90
N GLU A 114 -4.70 7.48 7.84
CA GLU A 114 -3.49 7.48 7.02
C GLU A 114 -2.56 8.66 7.36
N VAL A 115 -2.40 8.93 8.66
CA VAL A 115 -1.60 10.06 9.16
C VAL A 115 -0.18 10.00 8.61
N GLY A 116 0.27 11.11 8.01
CA GLY A 116 1.63 11.25 7.51
C GLY A 116 1.85 10.76 6.08
N TYR A 117 0.91 10.02 5.48
CA TYR A 117 1.01 9.63 4.08
C TYR A 117 0.62 10.79 3.15
N SER A 118 1.35 10.93 2.05
CA SER A 118 0.93 11.79 0.92
C SER A 118 0.06 10.98 -0.04
N LEU A 119 -0.89 11.64 -0.70
CA LEU A 119 -1.61 11.06 -1.82
C LEU A 119 -0.87 11.40 -3.12
N VAL A 120 -0.57 10.38 -3.90
CA VAL A 120 0.09 10.52 -5.20
C VAL A 120 -0.86 10.07 -6.29
N LYS A 121 -1.03 10.91 -7.31
CA LYS A 121 -1.81 10.61 -8.50
C LYS A 121 -1.06 9.58 -9.36
N ILE A 122 -1.72 8.47 -9.68
CA ILE A 122 -1.22 7.41 -10.54
C ILE A 122 -2.25 7.06 -11.61
N GLN A 123 -1.82 6.27 -12.58
CA GLN A 123 -2.73 5.61 -13.53
C GLN A 123 -2.88 4.15 -13.12
N CYS A 124 -4.09 3.62 -13.28
CA CYS A 124 -4.41 2.22 -13.06
C CYS A 124 -5.03 1.58 -14.30
N GLN A 125 -4.86 0.28 -14.47
CA GLN A 125 -5.51 -0.53 -15.49
C GLN A 125 -6.19 -1.73 -14.83
N ASP A 126 -7.30 -2.20 -15.38
CA ASP A 126 -7.90 -3.47 -14.97
C ASP A 126 -6.87 -4.61 -15.02
N PHE A 127 -6.79 -5.39 -13.93
CA PHE A 127 -5.80 -6.46 -13.81
C PHE A 127 -6.03 -7.61 -14.81
N ASN A 128 -7.29 -7.92 -15.10
CA ASN A 128 -7.69 -9.04 -15.95
C ASN A 128 -7.80 -8.64 -17.43
N ASN A 129 -7.77 -7.35 -17.73
CA ASN A 129 -7.92 -6.82 -19.08
C ASN A 129 -6.86 -5.76 -19.39
N SER A 130 -5.74 -6.20 -19.96
CA SER A 130 -4.64 -5.32 -20.42
C SER A 130 -5.00 -4.36 -21.56
N LYS A 131 -6.20 -4.48 -22.13
CA LYS A 131 -6.74 -3.55 -23.13
C LYS A 131 -7.71 -2.53 -22.53
N ALA A 132 -8.04 -2.65 -21.24
CA ALA A 132 -8.87 -1.67 -20.57
C ALA A 132 -8.19 -0.30 -20.58
N PRO A 133 -8.97 0.81 -20.67
CA PRO A 133 -8.41 2.15 -20.59
C PRO A 133 -7.73 2.37 -19.23
N LEU A 134 -6.73 3.24 -19.23
CA LEU A 134 -6.14 3.73 -17.98
C LEU A 134 -7.15 4.63 -17.26
N VAL A 135 -7.22 4.49 -15.94
CA VAL A 135 -8.05 5.31 -15.05
C VAL A 135 -7.18 6.05 -14.05
N GLU A 136 -7.53 7.31 -13.77
CA GLU A 136 -6.88 8.08 -12.70
C GLU A 136 -7.23 7.45 -11.34
N ALA A 137 -6.21 7.27 -10.51
CA ALA A 137 -6.33 6.90 -9.11
C ALA A 137 -5.31 7.65 -8.25
N TYR A 138 -5.47 7.55 -6.95
CA TYR A 138 -4.56 8.09 -5.95
C TYR A 138 -4.05 6.94 -5.09
N THR A 139 -2.81 7.02 -4.63
CA THR A 139 -2.26 6.04 -3.70
C THR A 139 -1.47 6.71 -2.59
N LEU A 140 -1.28 5.99 -1.48
CA LEU A 140 -0.61 6.48 -0.29
C LEU A 140 0.89 6.23 -0.38
N VAL A 141 1.69 7.28 -0.25
CA VAL A 141 3.17 7.21 -0.25
C VAL A 141 3.68 7.88 1.01
N ALA A 142 4.49 7.17 1.79
CA ALA A 142 5.12 7.74 2.97
C ALA A 142 6.26 8.69 2.54
N PRO A 143 6.31 9.93 3.04
CA PRO A 143 7.50 10.77 2.89
C PRO A 143 8.66 10.20 3.72
N LEU A 144 9.90 10.58 3.42
CA LEU A 144 11.06 10.13 4.22
C LEU A 144 10.91 10.49 5.71
N ASN A 145 10.43 11.71 5.99
CA ASN A 145 10.21 12.21 7.34
C ASN A 145 8.81 12.83 7.49
N PHE A 146 8.22 12.68 8.67
CA PHE A 146 6.98 13.34 9.06
C PHE A 146 7.02 13.67 10.56
N ASN A 147 6.74 14.92 10.92
CA ASN A 147 6.76 15.40 12.31
C ASN A 147 8.04 15.03 13.10
N GLY A 148 9.21 15.13 12.44
CA GLY A 148 10.51 14.81 13.06
C GLY A 148 10.83 13.32 13.19
N ARG A 149 9.96 12.43 12.70
CA ARG A 149 10.19 10.98 12.66
C ARG A 149 10.55 10.53 11.25
N GLN A 150 11.53 9.65 11.13
CA GLN A 150 11.81 8.95 9.88
C GLN A 150 10.74 7.88 9.66
N LEU A 151 10.03 7.95 8.53
CA LEU A 151 8.98 6.99 8.18
C LEU A 151 9.48 5.93 7.20
N VAL A 152 10.52 6.22 6.44
CA VAL A 152 11.10 5.31 5.44
C VAL A 152 12.48 4.89 5.91
N ASN A 153 12.65 3.61 6.21
CA ASN A 153 13.90 3.01 6.63
C ASN A 153 14.17 1.73 5.82
N ASN A 154 15.19 1.79 4.96
CA ASN A 154 15.55 0.68 4.07
C ASN A 154 16.34 -0.44 4.75
N GLU A 155 16.71 -0.27 6.03
CA GLU A 155 17.39 -1.27 6.84
C GLU A 155 16.40 -2.21 7.55
N LEU A 156 15.11 -1.87 7.57
CA LEU A 156 14.09 -2.71 8.19
C LEU A 156 13.86 -3.99 7.37
N LEU A 157 13.63 -5.07 8.10
CA LEU A 157 13.18 -6.35 7.57
C LEU A 157 11.65 -6.44 7.66
N PRO A 158 11.00 -7.26 6.81
CA PRO A 158 9.55 -7.35 6.80
C PRO A 158 8.97 -7.86 8.11
N ASN A 159 7.95 -7.19 8.65
CA ASN A 159 7.17 -7.74 9.75
C ASN A 159 6.35 -8.95 9.24
N VAL A 160 6.67 -10.16 9.72
CA VAL A 160 6.11 -11.40 9.15
C VAL A 160 4.60 -11.53 9.35
N PRO A 161 4.04 -11.28 10.55
CA PRO A 161 2.59 -11.34 10.76
C PRO A 161 1.83 -10.38 9.82
N TYR A 162 2.28 -9.13 9.70
CA TYR A 162 1.69 -8.17 8.78
C TYR A 162 1.83 -8.58 7.31
N TYR A 163 3.03 -9.03 6.93
CA TYR A 163 3.31 -9.49 5.57
C TYR A 163 2.37 -10.64 5.18
N LYS A 164 2.18 -11.62 6.07
CA LYS A 164 1.27 -12.75 5.87
C LYS A 164 -0.16 -12.29 5.60
N VAL A 165 -0.67 -11.31 6.36
CA VAL A 165 -2.01 -10.75 6.13
C VAL A 165 -2.15 -10.15 4.73
N CYS A 166 -1.13 -9.44 4.26
CA CYS A 166 -1.14 -8.84 2.92
C CYS A 166 -1.05 -9.90 1.82
N ARG A 167 -0.14 -10.88 2.00
CA ARG A 167 0.06 -12.01 1.09
C ARG A 167 -1.20 -12.86 0.97
N ASP A 168 -1.82 -13.21 2.09
CA ASP A 168 -3.09 -13.94 2.12
C ASP A 168 -4.18 -13.11 1.43
N GLY A 169 -4.24 -11.80 1.66
CA GLY A 169 -5.15 -10.90 0.95
C GLY A 169 -4.98 -10.96 -0.57
N ALA A 170 -3.73 -10.94 -1.06
CA ALA A 170 -3.44 -11.08 -2.48
C ALA A 170 -3.88 -12.45 -3.03
N LYS A 171 -3.64 -13.54 -2.28
CA LYS A 171 -4.08 -14.89 -2.63
C LYS A 171 -5.61 -15.00 -2.75
N HIS A 172 -6.35 -14.34 -1.87
CA HIS A 172 -7.82 -14.34 -1.91
C HIS A 172 -8.39 -13.61 -3.13
N VAL A 173 -7.62 -12.72 -3.78
CA VAL A 173 -8.04 -12.11 -5.05
C VAL A 173 -7.96 -13.14 -6.18
N SER A 174 -6.78 -13.71 -6.39
CA SER A 174 -6.54 -14.89 -7.24
C SER A 174 -5.09 -15.35 -7.11
N GLU A 175 -4.79 -16.58 -7.54
CA GLU A 175 -3.41 -17.08 -7.59
C GLU A 175 -2.54 -16.24 -8.55
N GLN A 176 -3.07 -15.84 -9.71
CA GLN A 176 -2.33 -14.98 -10.64
C GLN A 176 -2.03 -13.60 -10.03
N PHE A 177 -2.96 -13.08 -9.22
CA PHE A 177 -2.75 -11.83 -8.52
C PHE A 177 -1.65 -11.96 -7.45
N LEU A 178 -1.64 -13.06 -6.69
CA LEU A 178 -0.55 -13.35 -5.75
C LEU A 178 0.81 -13.42 -6.46
N GLU A 179 0.89 -14.10 -7.59
CA GLU A 179 2.15 -14.25 -8.32
C GLU A 179 2.73 -12.89 -8.76
N VAL A 180 1.89 -12.02 -9.34
CA VAL A 180 2.31 -10.65 -9.69
C VAL A 180 2.66 -9.84 -8.45
N TRP A 181 1.95 -10.04 -7.34
CA TRP A 181 2.21 -9.34 -6.09
C TRP A 181 3.59 -9.69 -5.53
N LEU A 182 3.97 -10.97 -5.55
CA LEU A 182 5.27 -11.45 -5.11
C LEU A 182 6.39 -10.94 -6.03
N ASP A 183 6.16 -10.96 -7.34
CA ASP A 183 7.16 -10.51 -8.34
C ASP A 183 7.40 -9.00 -8.30
N THR A 184 6.46 -8.22 -7.75
CA THR A 184 6.50 -6.75 -7.72
C THR A 184 6.67 -6.16 -6.32
N SER A 185 7.04 -6.99 -5.34
CA SER A 185 7.27 -6.58 -3.95
C SER A 185 8.73 -6.80 -3.54
N PHE A 186 9.30 -5.81 -2.86
CA PHE A 186 10.72 -5.78 -2.52
C PHE A 186 10.97 -5.37 -1.06
N LEU A 187 12.14 -5.70 -0.52
CA LEU A 187 12.67 -5.17 0.72
C LEU A 187 13.31 -3.79 0.49
N GLY A 188 13.60 -3.05 1.56
CA GLY A 188 14.27 -1.75 1.49
C GLY A 188 15.62 -1.76 0.76
N ASN A 189 16.34 -2.89 0.78
CA ASN A 189 17.59 -3.09 0.06
C ASN A 189 17.42 -3.54 -1.42
N GLY A 190 16.18 -3.65 -1.91
CA GLY A 190 15.86 -4.07 -3.27
C GLY A 190 15.75 -5.59 -3.49
N LYS A 191 15.98 -6.43 -2.48
CA LYS A 191 15.75 -7.88 -2.57
C LYS A 191 14.26 -8.17 -2.82
N ASN A 192 13.95 -9.10 -3.71
CA ASN A 192 12.56 -9.52 -3.94
C ASN A 192 12.02 -10.34 -2.74
N VAL A 193 10.73 -10.19 -2.43
CA VAL A 193 10.13 -10.88 -1.29
C VAL A 193 10.14 -12.40 -1.41
N ARG A 194 10.10 -12.99 -2.62
CA ARG A 194 10.17 -14.45 -2.78
C ARG A 194 11.50 -15.03 -2.34
N ASP A 195 12.58 -14.32 -2.66
CA ASP A 195 13.93 -14.76 -2.28
C ASP A 195 14.07 -14.67 -0.76
N TRP A 196 13.56 -13.59 -0.17
CA TRP A 196 13.47 -13.44 1.28
C TRP A 196 12.60 -14.53 1.95
N GLU A 197 11.41 -14.85 1.42
CA GLU A 197 10.55 -15.92 1.95
C GLU A 197 11.29 -17.27 2.03
N LYS A 198 12.07 -17.60 0.97
CA LYS A 198 12.85 -18.84 0.91
C LYS A 198 14.01 -18.83 1.90
N GLU A 199 14.75 -17.74 1.99
CA GLU A 199 15.89 -17.59 2.92
C GLU A 199 15.46 -17.71 4.38
N GLU A 200 14.30 -17.16 4.71
CA GLU A 200 13.70 -17.19 6.05
C GLU A 200 12.98 -18.52 6.36
N GLY A 201 12.86 -19.42 5.38
CA GLY A 201 12.15 -20.68 5.53
C GLY A 201 10.65 -20.53 5.80
N LEU A 202 10.04 -19.45 5.29
CA LEU A 202 8.61 -19.17 5.49
C LEU A 202 7.75 -20.10 4.62
N ILE A 203 6.71 -20.66 5.21
CA ILE A 203 5.75 -21.55 4.54
C ILE A 203 4.35 -20.97 4.73
N PHE A 204 3.68 -20.65 3.61
CA PHE A 204 2.38 -19.98 3.57
C PHE A 204 1.37 -20.69 2.67
#